data_AF-A0A0W0UTQ5-F1
#
_entry.id   AF-A0A0W0UTQ5-F1
#
_cell.length_a   1.000
_cell.length_b   1.000
_cell.length_c   1.000
_cell.angle_alpha   90.00
_cell.angle_beta   90.00
_cell.angle_gamma   90.00
#
_symmetry.space_group_name_H-M   'P 1'
#
loop_
_entity.id
_entity.type
_entity.pdbx_description
1 polymer ?
#
loop_
_entity_poly.entity_id
_entity_poly.type
_entity_poly.pdbx_seq_one_letter_code
_entity_poly.pdbx_strand_id
1 'polypeptide(L)'
;MQPSKWEIIILKPTPVFLSFLASQLPEIELPELRLLQTDNTAYVIEKKRNDEETLNEIERHFTTMFRHEICRWLGENARNEIEGSFLDFLCCFKFELHSHIVLMEPSIEEGKQLLRVRPRSVLLKWMKAAVEEQNDLISVLEKVNLSHLAENATVVVKNFSKLSQIKPFLQHYYEPIFEAEMMRMCNNVEEWPVIDSYQAFSRYFAIDIHTQLIHLS
;
A
#
# COMPACT_ATOMS: atom_id res chain seq x y z
N MET A 1 19.76 4.79 -7.54
CA MET A 1 18.46 5.48 -7.34
C MET A 1 18.53 6.18 -5.99
N GLN A 2 18.28 7.49 -5.92
CA GLN A 2 18.21 8.16 -4.61
C GLN A 2 16.95 7.68 -3.87
N PRO A 3 17.02 7.44 -2.54
CA PRO A 3 15.85 7.06 -1.78
C PRO A 3 14.76 8.14 -1.91
N SER A 4 13.52 7.72 -2.12
CA SER A 4 12.37 8.62 -2.14
C SER A 4 12.34 9.44 -0.84
N LYS A 5 12.07 10.74 -0.97
CA LYS A 5 11.82 11.64 0.18
C LYS A 5 10.43 11.45 0.77
N TRP A 6 9.63 10.58 0.18
CA TRP A 6 8.22 10.37 0.47
C TRP A 6 7.97 8.93 0.89
N GLU A 7 6.96 8.76 1.74
CA GLU A 7 6.35 7.49 2.09
C GLU A 7 4.86 7.55 1.79
N ILE A 8 4.30 6.41 1.39
CA ILE A 8 2.87 6.26 1.15
C ILE A 8 2.29 5.36 2.23
N ILE A 9 1.23 5.82 2.87
CA ILE A 9 0.44 5.09 3.86
C ILE A 9 -0.87 4.68 3.21
N ILE A 10 -1.16 3.38 3.17
CA ILE A 10 -2.47 2.89 2.76
C ILE A 10 -3.26 2.53 4.02
N LEU A 11 -4.40 3.19 4.22
CA LEU A 11 -5.30 2.92 5.34
C LEU A 11 -6.31 1.86 4.93
N LYS A 12 -6.24 0.69 5.59
CA LYS A 12 -7.20 -0.40 5.38
C LYS A 12 -8.23 -0.41 6.51
N PRO A 13 -9.51 -0.09 6.25
CA PRO A 13 -10.55 -0.14 7.26
C PRO A 13 -10.63 -1.51 7.94
N THR A 14 -10.74 -1.51 9.27
CA THR A 14 -10.97 -2.70 10.09
C THR A 14 -12.45 -2.84 10.44
N PRO A 15 -12.90 -3.97 11.01
CA PRO A 15 -14.25 -4.06 11.57
C PRO A 15 -14.54 -2.98 12.63
N VAL A 16 -13.51 -2.48 13.33
CA VAL A 16 -13.67 -1.40 14.33
C VAL A 16 -14.11 -0.11 13.66
N PHE A 17 -13.59 0.22 12.47
CA PHE A 17 -14.05 1.38 11.73
C PHE A 17 -15.52 1.27 11.34
N LEU A 18 -15.97 0.09 10.92
CA LEU A 18 -17.39 -0.11 10.62
C LEU A 18 -18.26 0.07 11.87
N SER A 19 -17.84 -0.49 13.02
CA SER A 19 -18.52 -0.28 14.30
C SER A 19 -18.53 1.19 14.73
N PHE A 20 -17.44 1.92 14.47
CA PHE A 20 -17.35 3.35 14.70
C PHE A 20 -18.34 4.13 13.83
N LEU A 21 -18.42 3.82 12.53
CA LEU A 21 -19.43 4.44 11.65
C LEU A 21 -20.86 4.12 12.12
N ALA A 22 -21.10 2.89 12.58
CA ALA A 22 -22.42 2.44 13.04
C ALA A 22 -22.87 3.15 14.33
N SER A 23 -21.93 3.41 15.25
CA SER A 23 -22.26 4.15 16.48
C SER A 23 -22.58 5.61 16.21
N GLN A 24 -21.95 6.20 15.19
CA GLN A 24 -22.17 7.59 14.80
C GLN A 24 -23.48 7.79 14.02
N LEU A 25 -23.97 6.74 13.35
CA LEU A 25 -25.14 6.81 12.47
C LEU A 25 -25.99 5.53 12.56
N PRO A 26 -26.70 5.30 13.67
CA PRO A 26 -27.50 4.10 13.87
C PRO A 26 -28.66 3.94 12.87
N GLU A 27 -29.03 5.00 12.16
CA GLU A 27 -30.15 5.03 11.21
C GLU A 27 -29.73 4.87 9.73
N ILE A 28 -28.43 4.79 9.43
CA ILE A 28 -27.92 4.67 8.06
C ILE A 28 -27.51 3.23 7.76
N GLU A 29 -27.91 2.73 6.59
CA GLU A 29 -27.44 1.45 6.07
C GLU A 29 -25.98 1.59 5.62
N LEU A 30 -25.06 1.04 6.42
CA LEU A 30 -23.64 1.08 6.15
C LEU A 30 -23.23 0.00 5.15
N PRO A 31 -22.25 0.26 4.28
CA PRO A 31 -21.73 -0.74 3.36
C PRO A 31 -21.02 -1.87 4.10
N GLU A 32 -21.01 -3.06 3.50
CA GLU A 32 -20.22 -4.18 4.02
C GLU A 32 -18.72 -3.84 4.07
N LEU A 33 -18.01 -4.38 5.06
CA LEU A 33 -16.57 -4.18 5.22
C LEU A 33 -15.75 -4.45 3.95
N ARG A 34 -16.16 -5.43 3.14
CA ARG A 34 -15.47 -5.74 1.87
C ARG A 34 -15.51 -4.59 0.88
N LEU A 35 -16.62 -3.85 0.84
CA LEU A 35 -16.77 -2.67 -0.01
C LEU A 35 -15.87 -1.54 0.51
N LEU A 36 -15.81 -1.35 1.83
CA LEU A 36 -14.89 -0.39 2.47
C LEU A 36 -13.42 -0.66 2.12
N GLN A 37 -13.07 -1.94 1.94
CA GLN A 37 -11.70 -2.38 1.66
C GLN A 37 -11.36 -2.49 0.15
N THR A 38 -12.32 -2.25 -0.74
CA THR A 38 -12.15 -2.49 -2.20
C THR A 38 -11.16 -1.50 -2.84
N ASP A 39 -11.22 -0.24 -2.44
CA ASP A 39 -10.31 0.81 -2.90
C ASP A 39 -9.87 1.61 -1.67
N ASN A 40 -8.70 1.31 -1.13
CA ASN A 40 -8.23 1.95 0.10
C ASN A 40 -7.56 3.28 -0.23
N THR A 41 -7.76 4.29 0.61
CA THR A 41 -7.11 5.58 0.43
C THR A 41 -5.62 5.47 0.75
N ALA A 42 -4.80 6.03 -0.14
CA ALA A 42 -3.37 6.19 0.04
C ALA A 42 -3.06 7.64 0.39
N TYR A 43 -2.19 7.85 1.38
CA TYR A 43 -1.76 9.16 1.85
C TYR A 43 -0.25 9.30 1.68
N VAL A 44 0.19 10.41 1.09
CA VAL A 44 1.60 10.75 0.93
C VAL A 44 2.03 11.59 2.12
N ILE A 45 3.10 11.15 2.77
CA ILE A 45 3.79 11.88 3.84
C ILE A 45 5.29 11.99 3.52
N GLU A 46 5.95 12.96 4.13
CA GLU A 46 7.42 12.99 4.11
C GLU A 46 7.99 11.77 4.82
N LYS A 47 8.98 11.13 4.18
CA LYS A 47 9.73 10.03 4.78
C LYS A 47 10.50 10.54 5.99
N LYS A 48 10.29 9.89 7.14
CA LYS A 48 11.03 10.20 8.37
C LYS A 48 12.18 9.21 8.59
N ARG A 49 13.03 9.49 9.59
CA ARG A 49 14.27 8.72 9.81
C ARG A 49 14.03 7.40 10.51
N ASN A 50 12.94 7.29 11.26
CA ASN A 50 12.59 6.14 12.06
C ASN A 50 11.07 6.08 12.26
N ASP A 51 10.59 4.92 12.72
CA ASP A 51 9.17 4.63 12.89
C ASP A 51 8.48 5.55 13.91
N GLU A 52 9.19 6.02 14.95
CA GLU A 52 8.64 6.94 15.95
C GLU A 52 8.35 8.32 15.33
N GLU A 53 9.29 8.86 14.55
CA GLU A 53 9.07 10.09 13.79
C GLU A 53 7.95 9.92 12.75
N THR A 54 7.87 8.77 12.08
CA THR A 54 6.76 8.46 11.16
C THR A 54 5.43 8.42 11.91
N LEU A 55 5.36 7.80 13.09
CA LEU A 55 4.15 7.75 13.91
C LEU A 55 3.72 9.15 14.38
N ASN A 56 4.68 9.98 14.81
CA ASN A 56 4.43 11.38 15.19
C ASN A 56 3.88 12.18 14.00
N GLU A 57 4.35 11.92 12.78
CA GLU A 57 3.82 12.56 11.58
C GLU A 57 2.39 12.08 11.27
N ILE A 58 2.10 10.79 11.42
CA ILE A 58 0.74 10.24 11.29
C ILE A 58 -0.19 10.88 12.32
N GLU A 59 0.26 11.03 13.58
CA GLU A 59 -0.52 11.68 14.64
C GLU A 59 -0.83 13.15 14.31
N ARG A 60 0.12 13.89 13.73
CA ARG A 60 -0.16 15.28 13.31
C ARG A 60 -1.30 15.38 12.29
N HIS A 61 -1.43 14.38 11.43
CA HIS A 61 -2.41 14.37 10.33
C HIS A 61 -3.65 13.51 10.59
N PHE A 62 -3.73 12.81 11.74
CA PHE A 62 -4.74 11.78 11.94
C PHE A 62 -6.17 12.34 11.84
N THR A 63 -6.40 13.56 12.34
CA THR A 63 -7.72 14.19 12.30
C THR A 63 -8.19 14.42 10.86
N THR A 64 -7.28 14.90 10.00
CA THR A 64 -7.53 15.10 8.56
C THR A 64 -7.79 13.76 7.86
N MET A 65 -6.93 12.76 8.07
CA MET A 65 -7.10 11.42 7.47
C MET A 65 -8.41 10.77 7.93
N PHE A 66 -8.68 10.79 9.23
CA PHE A 66 -9.87 10.15 9.80
C PHE A 66 -11.15 10.83 9.31
N ARG A 67 -11.16 12.17 9.26
CA ARG A 67 -12.28 12.94 8.69
C ARG A 67 -12.50 12.59 7.22
N HIS A 68 -11.42 12.50 6.43
CA HIS A 68 -11.53 12.13 5.03
C HIS A 68 -12.19 10.76 4.87
N GLU A 69 -11.72 9.73 5.60
CA GLU A 69 -12.30 8.40 5.52
C GLU A 69 -13.77 8.37 5.94
N ILE A 70 -14.15 9.14 6.96
CA ILE A 70 -15.54 9.25 7.42
C ILE A 70 -16.41 9.93 6.36
N CYS A 71 -15.99 11.09 5.85
CA CYS A 71 -16.71 11.84 4.81
C CYS A 71 -16.84 11.04 3.50
N ARG A 72 -15.83 10.21 3.18
CA ARG A 72 -15.85 9.37 1.99
C ARG A 72 -17.03 8.41 1.97
N TRP A 73 -17.41 7.86 3.12
CA TRP A 73 -18.48 6.88 3.21
C TRP A 73 -19.83 7.49 3.60
N LEU A 74 -19.82 8.58 4.36
CA LEU A 74 -21.03 9.21 4.88
C LEU A 74 -21.45 10.48 4.13
N GLY A 75 -20.62 10.93 3.18
CA GLY A 75 -20.79 12.18 2.46
C GLY A 75 -20.18 13.38 3.19
N GLU A 76 -19.96 14.47 2.44
CA GLU A 76 -19.29 15.70 2.91
C GLU A 76 -20.03 16.43 4.05
N ASN A 77 -21.30 16.10 4.24
CA ASN A 77 -22.15 16.68 5.27
C ASN A 77 -22.13 15.91 6.59
N ALA A 78 -21.34 14.83 6.70
CA ALA A 78 -21.08 14.13 7.95
C ALA A 78 -20.22 15.01 8.88
N ARG A 79 -20.84 16.08 9.39
CA ARG A 79 -20.21 17.14 10.17
C ARG A 79 -20.33 16.98 11.68
N ASN A 80 -20.77 15.82 12.14
CA ASN A 80 -20.73 15.47 13.56
C ASN A 80 -19.33 15.78 14.11
N GLU A 81 -19.27 16.26 15.36
CA GLU A 81 -18.00 16.33 16.09
C GLU A 81 -17.47 14.90 16.20
N ILE A 82 -16.46 14.58 15.40
CA ILE A 82 -15.83 13.26 15.44
C ILE A 82 -14.98 13.26 16.70
N GLU A 83 -15.56 12.75 17.79
CA GLU A 83 -14.83 12.37 18.99
C GLU A 83 -14.01 11.11 18.67
N GLY A 84 -12.81 11.31 18.13
CA GLY A 84 -11.86 10.24 17.87
C GLY A 84 -10.50 10.63 18.39
N SER A 85 -9.99 9.86 19.36
CA SER A 85 -8.59 9.96 19.77
C SER A 85 -7.69 9.38 18.68
N PHE A 86 -6.39 9.70 18.73
CA PHE A 86 -5.42 9.03 17.87
C PHE A 86 -5.44 7.50 18.05
N LEU A 87 -5.76 7.04 19.26
CA LEU A 87 -5.87 5.60 19.56
C LEU A 87 -7.06 4.96 18.84
N ASP A 88 -8.21 5.63 18.78
CA ASP A 88 -9.36 5.17 18.00
C ASP A 88 -9.04 5.06 16.52
N PHE A 89 -8.32 6.06 15.99
CA PHE A 89 -7.81 6.03 14.61
C PHE A 89 -6.91 4.83 14.35
N LEU A 90 -5.95 4.55 15.26
CA LEU A 90 -5.07 3.38 15.15
C LEU A 90 -5.84 2.05 15.20
N CYS A 91 -6.95 1.98 15.94
CA CYS A 91 -7.81 0.78 15.97
C CYS A 91 -8.69 0.63 14.72
N CYS A 92 -9.12 1.75 14.13
CA CYS A 92 -9.98 1.78 12.96
C CYS A 92 -9.27 1.32 11.67
N PHE A 93 -7.94 1.46 11.59
CA PHE A 93 -7.21 1.18 10.36
C PHE A 93 -6.00 0.27 10.57
N LYS A 94 -5.80 -0.68 9.65
CA LYS A 94 -4.48 -1.28 9.45
C LYS A 94 -3.68 -0.37 8.52
N PHE A 95 -2.48 -0.02 8.93
CA PHE A 95 -1.54 0.81 8.16
C PHE A 95 -0.64 -0.09 7.32
N GLU A 96 -0.47 0.28 6.05
CA GLU A 96 0.56 -0.30 5.20
C GLU A 96 1.47 0.82 4.70
N LEU A 97 2.74 0.74 5.07
CA LEU A 97 3.76 1.73 4.75
C LEU A 97 4.56 1.29 3.54
N HIS A 98 4.67 2.18 2.56
CA HIS A 98 5.35 1.97 1.29
C HIS A 98 6.40 3.06 1.09
N SER A 99 7.67 2.67 1.16
CA SER A 99 8.81 3.59 0.98
C SER A 99 9.49 3.45 -0.38
N HIS A 100 9.19 2.38 -1.12
CA HIS A 100 9.68 2.20 -2.49
C HIS A 100 8.65 2.72 -3.49
N ILE A 101 8.87 3.94 -3.97
CA ILE A 101 7.96 4.66 -4.86
C ILE A 101 8.61 4.78 -6.24
N VAL A 102 7.93 4.26 -7.26
CA VAL A 102 8.25 4.47 -8.66
C VAL A 102 7.31 5.54 -9.19
N LEU A 103 7.87 6.71 -9.51
CA LEU A 103 7.10 7.86 -9.98
C LEU A 103 7.05 7.89 -11.51
N MET A 104 5.84 7.86 -12.08
CA MET A 104 5.58 7.97 -13.52
C MET A 104 4.90 9.29 -13.91
N GLU A 105 4.75 10.21 -12.94
CA GLU A 105 4.29 11.58 -13.11
C GLU A 105 5.46 12.55 -12.89
N PRO A 106 5.39 13.83 -13.29
CA PRO A 106 6.48 14.79 -13.12
C PRO A 106 6.92 15.00 -11.65
N SER A 107 5.97 14.94 -10.72
CA SER A 107 6.22 15.06 -9.28
C SER A 107 5.24 14.19 -8.48
N ILE A 108 5.53 13.95 -7.19
CA ILE A 108 4.63 13.13 -6.36
C ILE A 108 3.29 13.84 -6.16
N GLU A 109 3.32 15.16 -6.03
CA GLU A 109 2.17 16.06 -5.78
C GLU A 109 1.17 16.04 -6.92
N GLU A 110 1.61 15.72 -8.14
CA GLU A 110 0.74 15.52 -9.30
C GLU A 110 0.05 14.15 -9.31
N GLY A 111 0.55 13.20 -8.51
CA GLY A 111 0.01 11.86 -8.38
C GLY A 111 -1.35 11.84 -7.70
N LYS A 112 -2.33 11.19 -8.32
CA LYS A 112 -3.71 11.03 -7.82
C LYS A 112 -4.10 9.57 -7.62
N GLN A 113 -3.32 8.65 -8.18
CA GLN A 113 -3.58 7.23 -8.18
C GLN A 113 -2.25 6.48 -8.07
N LEU A 114 -2.31 5.25 -7.55
CA LEU A 114 -1.16 4.35 -7.56
C LEU A 114 -1.56 2.91 -7.82
N LEU A 115 -0.58 2.15 -8.27
CA LEU A 115 -0.63 0.70 -8.36
C LEU A 115 0.33 0.13 -7.31
N ARG A 116 -0.17 -0.72 -6.42
CA ARG A 116 0.69 -1.49 -5.50
C ARG A 116 1.04 -2.82 -6.14
N VAL A 117 2.33 -3.10 -6.24
CA VAL A 117 2.89 -4.32 -6.83
C VAL A 117 3.14 -5.32 -5.71
N ARG A 118 2.15 -6.13 -5.37
CA ARG A 118 2.21 -7.03 -4.22
C ARG A 118 2.77 -8.40 -4.60
N PRO A 119 3.88 -8.85 -3.97
CA PRO A 119 4.37 -10.22 -4.12
C PRO A 119 3.29 -11.26 -3.76
N ARG A 120 3.11 -12.26 -4.62
CA ARG A 120 2.28 -13.43 -4.32
C ARG A 120 3.10 -14.45 -3.53
N SER A 121 2.38 -15.32 -2.82
CA SER A 121 2.99 -16.41 -2.05
C SER A 121 3.88 -17.33 -2.88
N VAL A 122 3.63 -17.47 -4.19
CA VAL A 122 4.48 -18.23 -5.11
C VAL A 122 5.89 -17.63 -5.19
N LEU A 123 6.01 -16.30 -5.28
CA LEU A 123 7.30 -15.62 -5.29
C LEU A 123 8.02 -15.74 -3.95
N LEU A 124 7.28 -15.52 -2.85
CA LEU A 124 7.86 -15.62 -1.51
C LEU A 124 8.40 -17.02 -1.21
N LYS A 125 7.70 -18.07 -1.69
CA LYS A 125 8.17 -19.46 -1.60
C LYS A 125 9.40 -19.71 -2.48
N TRP A 126 9.42 -19.15 -3.70
CA TRP A 126 10.57 -19.23 -4.58
C TRP A 126 11.82 -18.65 -3.93
N MET A 127 11.71 -17.43 -3.40
CA MET A 127 12.82 -16.77 -2.72
C MET A 127 13.30 -17.58 -1.51
N LYS A 128 12.38 -18.15 -0.74
CA LYS A 128 12.73 -19.02 0.38
C LYS A 128 13.53 -20.24 -0.07
N ALA A 129 13.11 -20.90 -1.15
CA ALA A 129 13.83 -22.05 -1.69
C ALA A 129 15.24 -21.68 -2.22
N ALA A 130 15.36 -20.55 -2.93
CA ALA A 130 16.64 -20.08 -3.45
C ALA A 130 17.67 -19.77 -2.33
N VAL A 131 17.19 -19.30 -1.17
CA VAL A 131 18.03 -19.01 0.01
C VAL A 131 18.29 -20.26 0.86
N GLU A 132 17.32 -21.17 1.00
CA GLU A 132 17.48 -22.43 1.74
C GLU A 132 18.52 -23.36 1.08
N GLU A 133 18.69 -23.29 -0.24
CA GLU A 133 19.80 -23.98 -0.95
C GLU A 133 21.19 -23.44 -0.58
N GLN A 134 21.27 -22.31 0.15
CA GLN A 134 22.53 -21.68 0.57
C GLN A 134 22.86 -21.83 2.07
N ASN A 135 21.93 -22.18 2.98
CA ASN A 135 22.25 -22.44 4.40
C ASN A 135 21.11 -23.10 5.22
N ASP A 136 21.41 -24.21 5.90
CA ASP A 136 20.46 -25.03 6.68
C ASP A 136 19.96 -24.43 8.03
N LEU A 137 20.40 -23.24 8.46
CA LEU A 137 20.19 -22.74 9.84
C LEU A 137 19.28 -21.49 10.02
N ILE A 138 18.63 -20.95 8.98
CA ILE A 138 18.05 -19.58 9.00
C ILE A 138 16.49 -19.54 8.98
N SER A 139 15.82 -20.64 9.32
CA SER A 139 14.39 -20.82 8.97
C SER A 139 13.34 -19.99 9.75
N VAL A 140 13.69 -19.32 10.86
CA VAL A 140 12.74 -18.56 11.70
C VAL A 140 12.85 -17.04 11.52
N LEU A 141 14.07 -16.49 11.45
CA LEU A 141 14.31 -15.06 11.22
C LEU A 141 13.88 -14.62 9.81
N GLU A 142 13.97 -15.50 8.81
CA GLU A 142 13.59 -15.20 7.43
C GLU A 142 12.08 -15.12 7.20
N LYS A 143 11.27 -15.90 7.94
CA LYS A 143 9.80 -15.83 7.83
C LYS A 143 9.26 -14.45 8.21
N VAL A 144 9.86 -13.83 9.22
CA VAL A 144 9.53 -12.46 9.65
C VAL A 144 9.94 -11.46 8.56
N ASN A 145 11.11 -11.64 7.95
CA ASN A 145 11.59 -10.78 6.86
C ASN A 145 10.68 -10.86 5.61
N LEU A 146 10.24 -12.06 5.21
CA LEU A 146 9.36 -12.25 4.03
C LEU A 146 7.98 -11.60 4.19
N SER A 147 7.40 -11.59 5.39
CA SER A 147 6.14 -10.86 5.64
C SER A 147 6.32 -9.36 5.50
N HIS A 148 7.41 -8.80 6.05
CA HIS A 148 7.72 -7.37 5.92
C HIS A 148 8.02 -6.99 4.46
N LEU A 149 8.65 -7.88 3.68
CA LEU A 149 8.86 -7.67 2.25
C LEU A 149 7.54 -7.57 1.49
N ALA A 150 6.53 -8.37 1.81
CA ALA A 150 5.22 -8.27 1.17
C ALA A 150 4.42 -7.02 1.61
N GLU A 151 4.64 -6.55 2.84
CA GLU A 151 3.97 -5.37 3.39
C GLU A 151 4.52 -4.08 2.79
N ASN A 152 5.84 -3.87 2.75
CA ASN A 152 6.48 -2.71 2.10
C ASN A 152 6.72 -2.95 0.60
N ALA A 153 5.64 -3.25 -0.13
CA ALA A 153 5.67 -3.48 -1.58
C ALA A 153 6.00 -2.20 -2.37
N THR A 154 6.54 -2.35 -3.58
CA THR A 154 6.68 -1.24 -4.54
C THR A 154 5.32 -0.65 -4.90
N VAL A 155 5.24 0.68 -4.90
CA VAL A 155 4.09 1.44 -5.40
C VAL A 155 4.48 2.25 -6.62
N VAL A 156 3.68 2.16 -7.69
CA VAL A 156 3.86 2.91 -8.94
C VAL A 156 2.82 4.02 -8.98
N VAL A 157 3.26 5.27 -8.90
CA VAL A 157 2.39 6.45 -8.96
C VAL A 157 2.19 6.84 -10.41
N LYS A 158 0.96 6.68 -10.91
CA LYS A 158 0.56 6.99 -12.28
C LYS A 158 -0.91 7.35 -12.31
N ASN A 159 -1.22 8.46 -12.96
CA ASN A 159 -2.58 8.90 -13.23
C ASN A 159 -3.14 8.18 -14.46
N PHE A 160 -4.22 7.42 -14.26
CA PHE A 160 -4.98 6.79 -15.33
C PHE A 160 -6.30 7.53 -15.54
N SER A 161 -6.59 7.87 -16.80
CA SER A 161 -7.88 8.46 -17.15
C SER A 161 -9.01 7.44 -17.12
N LYS A 162 -8.71 6.16 -17.33
CA LYS A 162 -9.67 5.03 -17.31
C LYS A 162 -8.99 3.76 -16.78
N LEU A 163 -9.73 2.95 -16.01
CA LEU A 163 -9.24 1.66 -15.51
C LEU A 163 -8.79 0.70 -16.64
N SER A 164 -9.40 0.81 -17.83
CA SER A 164 -9.02 0.01 -19.00
C SER A 164 -7.58 0.25 -19.48
N GLN A 165 -6.93 1.35 -19.06
CA GLN A 165 -5.54 1.68 -19.42
C GLN A 165 -4.52 0.94 -18.55
N ILE A 166 -4.93 0.43 -17.38
CA ILE A 166 -4.01 -0.19 -16.41
C ILE A 166 -3.39 -1.48 -16.98
N LYS A 167 -4.20 -2.35 -17.60
CA LYS A 167 -3.69 -3.60 -18.17
C LYS A 167 -2.69 -3.38 -19.31
N PRO A 168 -2.99 -2.54 -20.35
CA PRO A 168 -2.01 -2.19 -21.36
C PRO A 168 -0.73 -1.56 -20.79
N PHE A 169 -0.86 -0.69 -19.78
CA PHE A 169 0.29 -0.11 -19.08
C PHE A 169 1.17 -1.20 -18.45
N LEU A 170 0.58 -2.11 -17.68
CA LEU A 170 1.32 -3.21 -17.06
C LEU A 170 1.93 -4.16 -18.10
N GLN A 171 1.26 -4.41 -19.23
CA GLN A 171 1.81 -5.21 -20.31
C GLN A 171 3.04 -4.57 -20.97
N HIS A 172 3.11 -3.24 -20.98
CA HIS A 172 4.25 -2.51 -21.52
C HIS A 172 5.40 -2.37 -20.51
N TYR A 173 5.08 -2.25 -19.21
CA TYR A 173 6.06 -1.93 -18.16
C TYR A 173 6.31 -3.06 -17.16
N TYR A 174 5.88 -4.32 -17.42
CA TYR A 174 6.07 -5.39 -16.44
C TYR A 174 7.54 -5.67 -16.12
N GLU A 175 8.44 -5.54 -17.10
CA GLU A 175 9.89 -5.76 -16.91
C GLU A 175 10.49 -4.74 -15.94
N PRO A 176 10.41 -3.41 -16.17
CA PRO A 176 10.98 -2.45 -15.24
C PRO A 176 10.28 -2.47 -13.87
N ILE A 177 8.99 -2.81 -13.80
CA ILE A 177 8.28 -2.99 -12.52
C ILE A 177 8.80 -4.21 -11.76
N PHE A 178 9.03 -5.31 -12.47
CA PHE A 178 9.61 -6.53 -11.91
C PHE A 178 11.01 -6.26 -11.37
N GLU A 179 11.88 -5.63 -12.15
CA GLU A 179 13.24 -5.29 -11.75
C GLU A 179 13.25 -4.39 -10.51
N ALA A 180 12.41 -3.36 -10.46
CA ALA A 180 12.32 -2.47 -9.31
C ALA A 180 11.96 -3.22 -8.02
N GLU A 181 10.97 -4.11 -8.09
CA GLU A 181 10.52 -4.90 -6.94
C GLU A 181 11.53 -5.98 -6.55
N MET A 182 12.17 -6.65 -7.52
CA MET A 182 13.19 -7.65 -7.25
C MET A 182 14.47 -7.06 -6.68
N MET A 183 14.94 -5.90 -7.17
CA MET A 183 16.09 -5.19 -6.60
C MET A 183 15.90 -4.87 -5.11
N ARG A 184 14.66 -4.67 -4.67
CA ARG A 184 14.32 -4.46 -3.25
C ARG A 184 14.36 -5.76 -2.44
N MET A 185 13.95 -6.87 -3.06
CA MET A 185 13.74 -8.16 -2.40
C MET A 185 14.98 -9.08 -2.42
N CYS A 186 15.77 -9.04 -3.49
CA CYS A 186 16.96 -9.87 -3.70
C CYS A 186 18.01 -9.13 -4.54
N ASN A 187 19.20 -8.93 -3.98
CA ASN A 187 20.31 -8.27 -4.68
C ASN A 187 21.01 -9.18 -5.71
N ASN A 188 20.79 -10.49 -5.66
CA ASN A 188 21.39 -11.44 -6.61
C ASN A 188 20.48 -11.65 -7.82
N VAL A 189 20.81 -10.99 -8.93
CA VAL A 189 20.03 -11.03 -10.18
C VAL A 189 19.96 -12.46 -10.76
N GLU A 190 20.97 -13.30 -10.53
CA GLU A 190 21.01 -14.67 -11.04
C GLU A 190 19.95 -15.58 -10.39
N GLU A 191 19.45 -15.22 -9.20
CA GLU A 191 18.43 -15.97 -8.46
C GLU A 191 16.99 -15.52 -8.78
N TRP A 192 16.85 -14.46 -9.58
CA TRP A 192 15.54 -13.93 -9.93
C TRP A 192 14.78 -14.92 -10.82
N PRO A 193 13.45 -15.05 -10.65
CA PRO A 193 12.65 -15.83 -11.58
C PRO A 193 12.72 -15.20 -12.97
N VAL A 194 12.81 -16.04 -14.00
CA VAL A 194 12.77 -15.58 -15.40
C VAL A 194 11.35 -15.10 -15.71
N ILE A 195 11.23 -13.83 -16.12
CA ILE A 195 9.97 -13.22 -16.54
C ILE A 195 10.12 -12.71 -17.97
N ASP A 196 9.58 -13.46 -18.93
CA ASP A 196 9.61 -13.17 -20.37
C ASP A 196 8.28 -12.62 -20.91
N SER A 197 7.30 -12.46 -20.03
CA SER A 197 5.93 -12.11 -20.40
C SER A 197 5.14 -11.54 -19.22
N TYR A 198 4.12 -10.73 -19.56
CA TYR A 198 3.17 -10.23 -18.56
C TYR A 198 2.40 -11.36 -17.84
N GLN A 199 2.22 -12.51 -18.48
CA GLN A 199 1.59 -13.67 -17.85
C GLN A 199 2.49 -14.26 -16.76
N ALA A 200 3.80 -14.40 -17.03
CA ALA A 200 4.77 -14.80 -16.02
C ALA A 200 4.82 -13.79 -14.87
N PHE A 201 4.83 -12.49 -15.16
CA PHE A 201 4.73 -11.42 -14.15
C PHE A 201 3.50 -11.60 -13.25
N SER A 202 2.32 -11.80 -13.84
CA SER A 202 1.05 -11.93 -13.12
C SER A 202 0.97 -13.19 -12.24
N ARG A 203 1.83 -14.19 -12.46
CA ARG A 203 1.95 -15.37 -11.60
C ARG A 203 2.65 -15.05 -10.28
N TYR A 204 3.62 -14.14 -10.31
CA TYR A 204 4.43 -13.77 -9.15
C TYR A 204 3.91 -12.53 -8.42
N PHE A 205 3.21 -11.64 -9.11
CA PHE A 205 2.70 -10.39 -8.54
C PHE A 205 1.19 -10.24 -8.69
N ALA A 206 0.58 -9.61 -7.70
CA ALA A 206 -0.77 -9.09 -7.75
C ALA A 206 -0.70 -7.56 -7.82
N ILE A 207 -1.61 -6.94 -8.57
CA ILE A 207 -1.71 -5.49 -8.63
C ILE A 207 -2.96 -5.07 -7.88
N ASP A 208 -2.75 -4.30 -6.81
CA ASP A 208 -3.84 -3.63 -6.10
C ASP A 208 -3.90 -2.18 -6.61
N ILE A 209 -5.09 -1.72 -7.00
CA ILE A 209 -5.30 -0.38 -7.59
C ILE A 209 -5.85 0.53 -6.51
N HIS A 210 -5.23 1.70 -6.34
CA HIS A 210 -5.69 2.72 -5.41
C HIS A 210 -6.02 3.98 -6.20
N THR A 211 -7.30 4.36 -6.21
CA THR A 211 -7.77 5.50 -7.02
C THR A 211 -7.69 6.83 -6.28
N GLN A 212 -7.39 6.79 -4.98
CA GLN A 212 -7.30 7.93 -4.10
C GLN A 212 -5.88 8.02 -3.53
N LEU A 213 -5.07 8.93 -4.09
CA LEU A 213 -3.79 9.35 -3.53
C LEU A 213 -3.91 10.79 -3.03
N ILE A 214 -3.79 10.98 -1.72
CA ILE A 214 -3.97 12.27 -1.04
C ILE A 214 -2.63 12.74 -0.47
N HIS A 215 -2.30 14.00 -0.69
CA HIS A 215 -1.08 14.61 -0.16
C HIS A 215 -1.38 15.31 1.16
N LEU A 216 -0.62 14.99 2.21
CA LEU A 216 -0.79 15.58 3.56
C LEU A 216 0.17 16.76 3.82
N SER A 217 0.70 17.37 2.76
CA SER A 217 1.61 18.54 2.79
C SER A 217 0.91 19.84 3.12
#